data_AF-A0A354PF34-F1
#
_entry.id   AF-A0A354PF34-F1
#
_cell.length_a   1.000
_cell.length_b   1.000
_cell.length_c   1.000
_cell.angle_alpha   90.00
_cell.angle_beta   90.00
_cell.angle_gamma   90.00
#
_symmetry.space_group_name_H-M   'P 1'
#
loop_
_entity.id
_entity.type
_entity.pdbx_description
1 polymer ?
#
loop_
_entity_poly.entity_id
_entity_poly.type
_entity_poly.pdbx_seq_one_letter_code
_entity_poly.pdbx_strand_id
1 'polypeptide(L)'
;MNKVDHHVRFSNTLRLLEMQNKDDASPQSTMVLTREIAETLICDNESIHANEYTSINEDAAVLIGASGKLLFLDGLKTLPADLATVLSTKSTIISLNGLLTLDDETAKVLGKSNDSLYLCGLTSLSVVAASEIAKVTGSELFLDGLPTISEDVATSLARFQGERESTLSLDGLTKISAVVAAELKNHRGWLSLQGLTDISDDAALQLGKHDGENLYLSSVDNLSDAAIQSLAHHSHSVWFGNLPEDQKNRFEEMVELKKFMEFAWYARYVFQIVPSLNGLPQCATNMDELVEELQSGLDCDDVVYRTRQLRDLLNRLDLTLPAKSIFIETWKIR
;
A
#
# COMPACT_ATOMS: atom_id res chain seq x y z
N MET A 1 -25.59 -31.85 -29.15
CA MET A 1 -24.97 -33.18 -29.04
C MET A 1 -23.71 -33.12 -29.89
N ASN A 2 -22.49 -33.09 -29.38
CA ASN A 2 -21.91 -33.93 -28.34
C ASN A 2 -21.01 -33.13 -27.38
N LYS A 3 -21.30 -33.27 -26.09
CA LYS A 3 -20.39 -33.02 -24.96
C LYS A 3 -19.60 -34.32 -24.74
N VAL A 4 -18.42 -34.48 -25.31
CA VAL A 4 -17.38 -35.42 -24.82
C VAL A 4 -16.04 -34.91 -25.34
N ASP A 5 -15.12 -34.54 -24.44
CA ASP A 5 -13.64 -34.75 -24.56
C ASP A 5 -12.74 -33.82 -23.71
N HIS A 6 -13.28 -32.98 -22.82
CA HIS A 6 -12.44 -32.36 -21.79
C HIS A 6 -12.14 -33.29 -20.61
N HIS A 7 -12.99 -34.28 -20.32
CA HIS A 7 -12.78 -35.20 -19.18
C HIS A 7 -11.77 -36.33 -19.43
N VAL A 8 -11.51 -36.68 -20.71
CA VAL A 8 -10.64 -37.81 -21.07
C VAL A 8 -9.16 -37.41 -21.04
N ARG A 9 -8.82 -36.13 -21.32
CA ARG A 9 -7.44 -35.64 -21.23
C ARG A 9 -6.96 -35.46 -19.79
N PHE A 10 -7.82 -34.98 -18.87
CA PHE A 10 -7.50 -34.95 -17.43
C PHE A 10 -7.31 -36.34 -16.81
N SER A 11 -8.00 -37.36 -17.34
CA SER A 11 -7.83 -38.75 -16.85
C SER A 11 -6.51 -39.38 -17.28
N ASN A 12 -5.92 -38.96 -18.41
CA ASN A 12 -4.66 -39.52 -18.89
C ASN A 12 -3.43 -38.91 -18.19
N THR A 13 -3.48 -37.63 -17.78
CA THR A 13 -2.45 -37.03 -16.92
C THR A 13 -2.48 -37.61 -15.51
N LEU A 14 -3.66 -37.85 -14.93
CA LEU A 14 -3.80 -38.56 -13.65
C LEU A 14 -3.35 -40.03 -13.72
N ARG A 15 -3.63 -40.74 -14.82
CA ARG A 15 -3.17 -42.15 -15.00
C ARG A 15 -1.66 -42.30 -15.17
N LEU A 16 -0.98 -41.31 -15.75
CA LEU A 16 0.49 -41.31 -15.83
C LEU A 16 1.13 -41.08 -14.44
N LEU A 17 0.46 -40.35 -13.55
CA LEU A 17 0.90 -40.13 -12.16
C LEU A 17 0.59 -41.32 -11.23
N GLU A 18 -0.50 -42.06 -11.46
CA GLU A 18 -0.90 -43.18 -10.60
C GLU A 18 -0.12 -44.49 -10.84
N MET A 19 0.63 -44.62 -11.94
CA MET A 19 1.44 -45.81 -12.23
C MET A 19 2.86 -45.79 -11.63
N GLN A 20 3.26 -44.70 -10.96
CA GLN A 20 4.59 -44.60 -10.31
C GLN A 20 4.55 -44.65 -8.77
N ASN A 21 3.38 -44.64 -8.12
CA ASN A 21 3.27 -44.53 -6.66
C ASN A 21 2.47 -45.66 -6.02
N LYS A 22 2.85 -46.91 -6.30
CA LYS A 22 2.54 -48.04 -5.42
C LYS A 22 3.84 -48.74 -5.12
N ASP A 23 4.56 -48.22 -4.14
CA ASP A 23 5.10 -48.98 -3.02
C ASP A 23 5.99 -48.04 -2.18
N ASP A 24 5.90 -48.23 -0.86
CA ASP A 24 6.75 -47.68 0.20
C ASP A 24 6.55 -46.24 0.69
N ALA A 25 6.52 -46.13 2.02
CA ALA A 25 6.41 -44.91 2.80
C ALA A 25 7.47 -43.87 2.38
N SER A 26 7.07 -42.63 2.08
CA SER A 26 7.96 -41.65 1.43
C SER A 26 7.71 -40.20 1.93
N PRO A 27 8.77 -39.38 2.09
CA PRO A 27 8.69 -38.01 2.61
C PRO A 27 7.98 -37.09 1.61
N GLN A 28 7.44 -35.96 2.09
CA GLN A 28 6.74 -34.92 1.31
C GLN A 28 7.15 -34.92 -0.17
N SER A 29 6.26 -35.41 -1.05
CA SER A 29 6.53 -35.53 -2.47
C SER A 29 6.85 -34.14 -3.05
N THR A 30 8.13 -33.87 -3.29
CA THR A 30 8.60 -32.64 -3.94
C THR A 30 8.12 -32.62 -5.38
N MET A 31 7.19 -31.72 -5.71
CA MET A 31 6.77 -31.49 -7.09
C MET A 31 7.74 -30.52 -7.75
N VAL A 32 8.44 -30.99 -8.78
CA VAL A 32 9.43 -30.19 -9.52
C VAL A 32 8.80 -29.67 -10.80
N LEU A 33 8.84 -28.36 -11.01
CA LEU A 33 8.49 -27.75 -12.30
C LEU A 33 9.62 -28.01 -13.29
N THR A 34 9.37 -28.94 -14.21
CA THR A 34 10.32 -29.30 -15.29
C THR A 34 10.04 -28.52 -16.56
N ARG A 35 10.96 -28.62 -17.52
CA ARG A 35 10.81 -27.99 -18.83
C ARG A 35 9.55 -28.43 -19.55
N GLU A 36 9.27 -29.73 -19.59
CA GLU A 36 8.11 -30.30 -20.28
C GLU A 36 6.81 -29.76 -19.70
N ILE A 37 6.75 -29.64 -18.37
CA ILE A 37 5.61 -29.05 -17.67
C ILE A 37 5.51 -27.55 -18.01
N ALA A 38 6.61 -26.81 -17.92
CA ALA A 38 6.64 -25.39 -18.25
C ALA A 38 6.21 -25.11 -19.72
N GLU A 39 6.59 -25.96 -20.67
CA GLU A 39 6.16 -25.88 -22.07
C GLU A 39 4.63 -25.99 -22.19
N THR A 40 4.00 -26.87 -21.41
CA THR A 40 2.53 -26.96 -21.40
C THR A 40 1.85 -25.74 -20.77
N LEU A 41 2.47 -25.10 -19.78
CA LEU A 41 1.90 -23.93 -19.09
C LEU A 41 2.00 -22.64 -19.93
N ILE A 42 3.01 -22.54 -20.80
CA ILE A 42 3.20 -21.35 -21.64
C ILE A 42 2.18 -21.27 -22.78
N CYS A 43 1.60 -22.36 -23.28
CA CYS A 43 0.82 -22.28 -24.52
C CYS A 43 -0.51 -21.51 -24.41
N ASP A 44 -1.09 -21.40 -23.21
CA ASP A 44 -2.54 -21.18 -23.12
C ASP A 44 -2.99 -19.86 -22.45
N ASN A 45 -2.13 -19.14 -21.72
CA ASN A 45 -2.58 -18.04 -20.84
C ASN A 45 -1.65 -16.81 -20.82
N GLU A 46 -2.16 -15.63 -20.46
CA GLU A 46 -1.34 -14.44 -20.18
C GLU A 46 -0.54 -14.55 -18.86
N SER A 47 -0.89 -15.54 -18.04
CA SER A 47 -0.25 -15.90 -16.77
C SER A 47 0.17 -17.37 -16.74
N ILE A 48 1.21 -17.67 -15.97
CA ILE A 48 1.70 -19.01 -15.69
C ILE A 48 1.38 -19.30 -14.22
N HIS A 49 0.48 -20.25 -13.98
CA HIS A 49 0.15 -20.73 -12.64
C HIS A 49 0.85 -22.06 -12.39
N ALA A 50 1.81 -22.06 -11.47
CA ALA A 50 2.59 -23.23 -11.10
C ALA A 50 2.71 -23.33 -9.56
N ASN A 51 1.63 -22.97 -8.86
CA ASN A 51 1.55 -22.88 -7.41
C ASN A 51 1.66 -24.24 -6.71
N GLU A 52 1.45 -25.35 -7.42
CA GLU A 52 1.60 -26.71 -6.90
C GLU A 52 3.05 -27.20 -6.82
N TYR A 53 4.00 -26.54 -7.51
CA TYR A 53 5.39 -26.98 -7.57
C TYR A 53 6.24 -26.36 -6.47
N THR A 54 6.94 -27.21 -5.72
CA THR A 54 7.75 -26.80 -4.56
C THR A 54 9.18 -26.41 -4.93
N SER A 55 9.62 -26.75 -6.14
CA SER A 55 10.94 -26.42 -6.70
C SER A 55 10.85 -26.30 -8.22
N ILE A 56 11.78 -25.58 -8.83
CA ILE A 56 11.87 -25.36 -10.28
C ILE A 56 13.29 -25.70 -10.75
N ASN A 57 13.43 -26.30 -11.93
CA ASN A 57 14.74 -26.54 -12.53
C ASN A 57 15.17 -25.36 -13.44
N GLU A 58 16.45 -25.33 -13.80
CA GLU A 58 17.02 -24.24 -14.62
C GLU A 58 16.33 -24.09 -15.97
N ASP A 59 16.10 -25.21 -16.69
CA ASP A 59 15.45 -25.20 -18.00
C ASP A 59 14.03 -24.61 -17.94
N ALA A 60 13.24 -24.96 -16.92
CA ALA A 60 11.92 -24.41 -16.72
C ALA A 60 11.97 -22.92 -16.35
N ALA A 61 12.89 -22.53 -15.47
CA ALA A 61 13.06 -21.14 -15.06
C ALA A 61 13.42 -20.23 -16.25
N VAL A 62 14.34 -20.68 -17.11
CA VAL A 62 14.69 -19.99 -18.36
C VAL A 62 13.49 -19.87 -19.29
N LEU A 63 12.73 -20.96 -19.44
CA LEU A 63 11.58 -20.99 -20.34
C LEU A 63 10.48 -20.02 -19.89
N ILE A 64 10.07 -20.08 -18.62
CA ILE A 64 8.99 -19.22 -18.11
C ILE A 64 9.44 -17.78 -17.91
N GLY A 65 10.69 -17.54 -17.50
CA GLY A 65 11.24 -16.20 -17.31
C GLY A 65 11.40 -15.41 -18.62
N ALA A 66 11.59 -16.11 -19.75
CA ALA A 66 11.62 -15.51 -21.08
C ALA A 66 10.23 -15.26 -21.67
N SER A 67 9.16 -15.80 -21.06
CA SER A 67 7.80 -15.77 -21.61
C SER A 67 7.14 -14.39 -21.60
N GLY A 68 7.58 -13.50 -20.68
CA GLY A 68 6.97 -12.19 -20.47
C GLY A 68 5.56 -12.25 -19.86
N LYS A 69 5.21 -13.36 -19.22
CA LYS A 69 3.91 -13.60 -18.60
C LYS A 69 3.94 -13.31 -17.11
N LEU A 70 2.77 -13.17 -16.51
CA LEU A 70 2.65 -13.10 -15.04
C LEU A 70 3.03 -14.46 -14.45
N LEU A 71 3.91 -14.48 -13.46
CA LEU A 71 4.40 -15.74 -12.88
C LEU A 71 3.80 -15.94 -11.48
N PHE A 72 3.02 -17.00 -11.30
CA PHE A 72 2.52 -17.43 -10.00
C PHE A 72 3.22 -18.73 -9.60
N LEU A 73 4.15 -18.59 -8.66
CA LEU A 73 5.08 -19.64 -8.21
C LEU A 73 4.98 -19.84 -6.69
N ASP A 74 3.76 -19.73 -6.14
CA ASP A 74 3.49 -19.72 -4.70
C ASP A 74 3.77 -21.08 -4.01
N GLY A 75 4.05 -22.13 -4.79
CA GLY A 75 4.48 -23.42 -4.27
C GLY A 75 5.95 -23.43 -3.83
N LEU A 76 6.79 -22.60 -4.47
CA LEU A 76 8.23 -22.59 -4.27
C LEU A 76 8.57 -22.28 -2.82
N LYS A 77 9.42 -23.13 -2.21
CA LYS A 77 9.88 -22.93 -0.83
C LYS A 77 11.24 -22.26 -0.73
N THR A 78 12.02 -22.36 -1.81
CA THR A 78 13.34 -21.75 -1.95
C THR A 78 13.50 -21.30 -3.40
N LEU A 79 14.15 -20.16 -3.61
CA LEU A 79 14.50 -19.68 -4.93
C LEU A 79 15.97 -19.24 -4.92
N PRO A 80 16.89 -20.05 -5.46
CA PRO A 80 18.27 -19.66 -5.67
C PRO A 80 18.41 -18.42 -6.57
N ALA A 81 19.43 -17.59 -6.32
CA ALA A 81 19.64 -16.30 -7.01
C ALA A 81 19.88 -16.42 -8.53
N ASP A 82 20.50 -17.51 -8.99
CA ASP A 82 20.67 -17.84 -10.41
C ASP A 82 19.32 -18.09 -11.10
N LEU A 83 18.41 -18.81 -10.44
CA LEU A 83 17.04 -19.01 -10.94
C LEU A 83 16.21 -17.73 -10.87
N ALA A 84 16.34 -16.95 -9.79
CA ALA A 84 15.69 -15.64 -9.69
C ALA A 84 16.08 -14.72 -10.85
N THR A 85 17.34 -14.77 -11.28
CA THR A 85 17.88 -13.91 -12.34
C THR A 85 17.16 -14.12 -13.66
N VAL A 86 16.87 -15.37 -14.00
CA VAL A 86 16.18 -15.69 -15.25
C VAL A 86 14.67 -15.45 -15.16
N LEU A 87 14.07 -15.63 -13.97
CA LEU A 87 12.64 -15.38 -13.76
C LEU A 87 12.27 -13.89 -13.83
N SER A 88 13.16 -13.01 -13.37
CA SER A 88 12.91 -11.57 -13.26
C SER A 88 13.36 -10.76 -14.49
N THR A 89 13.39 -11.40 -15.66
CA THR A 89 13.96 -10.79 -16.87
C THR A 89 12.95 -9.99 -17.69
N LYS A 90 11.73 -10.51 -17.84
CA LYS A 90 10.71 -9.98 -18.77
C LYS A 90 9.29 -10.01 -18.22
N SER A 91 9.11 -10.52 -17.02
CA SER A 91 7.80 -10.61 -16.39
C SER A 91 7.30 -9.19 -16.07
N THR A 92 6.03 -9.07 -15.71
CA THR A 92 5.49 -7.83 -15.11
C THR A 92 5.04 -8.04 -13.67
N ILE A 93 4.73 -9.29 -13.28
CA ILE A 93 4.36 -9.68 -11.92
C ILE A 93 5.02 -11.03 -11.62
N ILE A 94 5.61 -11.15 -10.44
CA ILE A 94 6.13 -12.39 -9.90
C ILE A 94 5.56 -12.60 -8.49
N SER A 95 4.74 -13.64 -8.34
CA SER A 95 4.20 -14.09 -7.06
C SER A 95 5.00 -15.27 -6.55
N LEU A 96 5.62 -15.07 -5.40
CA LEU A 96 6.50 -16.01 -4.68
C LEU A 96 6.01 -16.16 -3.24
N ASN A 97 4.69 -16.17 -3.04
CA ASN A 97 4.08 -16.21 -1.70
C ASN A 97 4.38 -17.50 -0.92
N GLY A 98 5.00 -18.50 -1.55
CA GLY A 98 5.48 -19.72 -0.91
C GLY A 98 6.79 -19.59 -0.16
N LEU A 99 7.59 -18.56 -0.47
CA LEU A 99 8.89 -18.32 0.16
C LEU A 99 8.68 -17.85 1.60
N LEU A 100 9.27 -18.58 2.55
CA LEU A 100 9.19 -18.24 3.99
C LEU A 100 10.34 -17.34 4.44
N THR A 101 11.46 -17.37 3.71
CA THR A 101 12.69 -16.61 3.92
C THR A 101 13.23 -16.12 2.59
N LEU A 102 13.89 -14.98 2.59
CA LEU A 102 14.58 -14.42 1.42
C LEU A 102 16.02 -14.08 1.83
N ASP A 103 17.00 -14.71 1.17
CA ASP A 103 18.40 -14.38 1.36
C ASP A 103 18.81 -13.13 0.57
N ASP A 104 19.91 -12.51 1.00
CA ASP A 104 20.36 -11.22 0.46
C ASP A 104 20.78 -11.29 -1.02
N GLU A 105 21.32 -12.42 -1.50
CA GLU A 105 21.72 -12.55 -2.91
C GLU A 105 20.51 -12.68 -3.81
N THR A 106 19.51 -13.47 -3.40
CA THR A 106 18.22 -13.57 -4.11
C THR A 106 17.48 -12.24 -4.08
N ALA A 107 17.44 -11.54 -2.94
CA ALA A 107 16.82 -10.22 -2.82
C ALA A 107 17.47 -9.20 -3.77
N LYS A 108 18.79 -9.20 -3.88
CA LYS A 108 19.56 -8.32 -4.79
C LYS A 108 19.26 -8.56 -6.26
N VAL A 109 18.98 -9.81 -6.63
CA VAL A 109 18.56 -10.14 -7.99
C VAL A 109 17.14 -9.65 -8.24
N LEU A 110 16.21 -10.00 -7.36
CA LEU A 110 14.81 -9.56 -7.47
C LEU A 110 14.68 -8.04 -7.45
N GLY A 111 15.48 -7.34 -6.65
CA GLY A 111 15.52 -5.87 -6.56
C GLY A 111 15.89 -5.13 -7.85
N LYS A 112 16.42 -5.83 -8.86
CA LYS A 112 16.71 -5.25 -10.19
C LYS A 112 15.57 -5.45 -11.19
N SER A 113 14.53 -6.17 -10.78
CA SER A 113 13.39 -6.47 -11.63
C SER A 113 12.48 -5.26 -11.79
N ASN A 114 11.78 -5.23 -12.92
CA ASN A 114 10.70 -4.29 -13.17
C ASN A 114 9.33 -4.92 -12.81
N ASP A 115 9.37 -6.00 -12.04
CA ASP A 115 8.21 -6.80 -11.66
C ASP A 115 7.55 -6.24 -10.42
N SER A 116 6.22 -6.26 -10.38
CA SER A 116 5.50 -6.29 -9.11
C SER A 116 5.83 -7.59 -8.38
N LEU A 117 6.16 -7.50 -7.10
CA LEU A 117 6.72 -8.62 -6.35
C LEU A 117 5.84 -8.97 -5.15
N TYR A 118 5.27 -10.18 -5.16
CA TYR A 118 4.45 -10.67 -4.05
C TYR A 118 5.20 -11.72 -3.25
N LEU A 119 5.44 -11.41 -1.98
CA LEU A 119 6.25 -12.17 -1.04
C LEU A 119 5.50 -12.34 0.29
N CYS A 120 4.17 -12.56 0.21
CA CYS A 120 3.29 -12.65 1.37
C CYS A 120 3.54 -13.89 2.26
N GLY A 121 4.45 -14.79 1.88
CA GLY A 121 4.90 -15.91 2.72
C GLY A 121 6.03 -15.57 3.67
N LEU A 122 6.74 -14.45 3.45
CA LEU A 122 7.93 -14.12 4.23
C LEU A 122 7.53 -13.82 5.67
N THR A 123 8.14 -14.56 6.61
CA THR A 123 7.87 -14.39 8.05
C THR A 123 8.90 -13.50 8.74
N SER A 124 10.02 -13.23 8.05
CA SER A 124 11.07 -12.31 8.48
C SER A 124 11.80 -11.77 7.26
N LEU A 125 12.44 -10.61 7.41
CA LEU A 125 13.18 -9.94 6.35
C LEU A 125 14.43 -9.27 6.94
N SER A 126 15.59 -9.51 6.35
CA SER A 126 16.83 -8.83 6.73
C SER A 126 16.80 -7.37 6.25
N VAL A 127 17.60 -6.50 6.86
CA VAL A 127 17.74 -5.10 6.42
C VAL A 127 18.30 -5.03 4.99
N VAL A 128 19.24 -5.92 4.66
CA VAL A 128 19.85 -5.99 3.33
C VAL A 128 18.80 -6.42 2.31
N ALA A 129 18.08 -7.50 2.56
CA ALA A 129 17.01 -7.97 1.68
C ALA A 129 15.91 -6.91 1.50
N ALA A 130 15.47 -6.25 2.57
CA ALA A 130 14.52 -5.13 2.50
C ALA A 130 15.02 -3.98 1.64
N SER A 131 16.29 -3.59 1.80
CA SER A 131 16.89 -2.53 1.00
C SER A 131 17.06 -2.91 -0.46
N GLU A 132 17.26 -4.19 -0.78
CA GLU A 132 17.37 -4.65 -2.16
C GLU A 132 16.00 -4.75 -2.84
N ILE A 133 15.01 -5.38 -2.21
CA ILE A 133 13.66 -5.49 -2.82
C ILE A 133 12.94 -4.15 -2.91
N ALA A 134 13.26 -3.16 -2.07
CA ALA A 134 12.72 -1.80 -2.21
C ALA A 134 13.17 -1.09 -3.50
N LYS A 135 14.14 -1.66 -4.25
CA LYS A 135 14.62 -1.11 -5.53
C LYS A 135 13.82 -1.62 -6.74
N VAL A 136 12.92 -2.58 -6.56
CA VAL A 136 12.06 -3.04 -7.67
C VAL A 136 11.30 -1.87 -8.26
N THR A 137 11.18 -1.83 -9.59
CA THR A 137 10.51 -0.72 -10.28
C THR A 137 9.04 -1.02 -10.60
N GLY A 138 8.59 -2.25 -10.32
CA GLY A 138 7.18 -2.62 -10.37
C GLY A 138 6.33 -1.76 -9.42
N SER A 139 5.03 -1.68 -9.71
CA SER A 139 4.12 -0.82 -8.94
C SER A 139 3.74 -1.40 -7.58
N GLU A 140 3.96 -2.69 -7.32
CA GLU A 140 3.45 -3.35 -6.12
C GLU A 140 4.54 -4.18 -5.42
N LEU A 141 4.65 -4.01 -4.11
CA LEU A 141 5.50 -4.82 -3.24
C LEU A 141 4.67 -5.30 -2.04
N PHE A 142 4.32 -6.59 -2.05
CA PHE A 142 3.43 -7.17 -1.04
C PHE A 142 4.22 -8.09 -0.10
N LEU A 143 4.17 -7.77 1.20
CA LEU A 143 4.96 -8.40 2.25
C LEU A 143 4.05 -8.80 3.43
N ASP A 144 2.83 -9.24 3.13
CA ASP A 144 1.76 -9.46 4.11
C ASP A 144 1.99 -10.64 5.05
N GLY A 145 3.08 -11.40 4.87
CA GLY A 145 3.48 -12.47 5.79
C GLY A 145 4.24 -11.96 7.01
N LEU A 146 4.73 -10.71 6.98
CA LEU A 146 5.57 -10.16 8.03
C LEU A 146 4.72 -9.80 9.25
N PRO A 147 4.87 -10.48 10.41
CA PRO A 147 4.09 -10.16 11.60
C PRO A 147 4.60 -8.90 12.31
N THR A 148 5.88 -8.57 12.13
CA THR A 148 6.58 -7.42 12.70
C THR A 148 7.73 -7.01 11.79
N ILE A 149 8.11 -5.74 11.81
CA ILE A 149 9.32 -5.22 11.16
C ILE A 149 10.12 -4.33 12.11
N SER A 150 11.44 -4.25 11.90
CA SER A 150 12.31 -3.30 12.62
C SER A 150 12.25 -1.90 12.00
N GLU A 151 12.78 -0.90 12.71
CA GLU A 151 12.98 0.46 12.20
C GLU A 151 13.82 0.49 10.92
N ASP A 152 14.92 -0.26 10.88
CA ASP A 152 15.80 -0.30 9.69
C ASP A 152 15.12 -0.94 8.48
N VAL A 153 14.28 -1.96 8.70
CA VAL A 153 13.47 -2.58 7.64
C VAL A 153 12.42 -1.60 7.16
N ALA A 154 11.71 -0.91 8.07
CA ALA A 154 10.72 0.11 7.71
C ALA A 154 11.34 1.26 6.91
N THR A 155 12.50 1.77 7.35
CA THR A 155 13.30 2.78 6.63
C THR A 155 13.63 2.34 5.21
N SER A 156 13.99 1.07 5.04
CA SER A 156 14.36 0.51 3.73
C SER A 156 13.14 0.39 2.83
N LEU A 157 12.04 -0.17 3.34
CA LEU A 157 10.81 -0.36 2.57
C LEU A 157 10.11 0.95 2.21
N ALA A 158 10.18 1.98 3.07
CA ALA A 158 9.59 3.29 2.78
C ALA A 158 10.23 4.02 1.59
N ARG A 159 11.40 3.54 1.10
CA ARG A 159 12.04 4.04 -0.12
C ARG A 159 11.52 3.40 -1.40
N PHE A 160 10.67 2.38 -1.29
CA PHE A 160 10.06 1.75 -2.44
C PHE A 160 9.26 2.79 -3.23
N GLN A 161 9.70 3.01 -4.47
CA GLN A 161 9.08 3.94 -5.41
C GLN A 161 9.03 3.24 -6.77
N GLY A 162 7.96 2.47 -6.98
CA GLY A 162 7.64 1.92 -8.29
C GLY A 162 7.46 3.00 -9.36
N GLU A 163 7.43 2.62 -10.64
CA GLU A 163 7.34 3.55 -11.78
C GLU A 163 6.04 4.38 -11.85
N ARG A 164 4.98 3.90 -11.20
CA ARG A 164 3.65 4.52 -11.07
C ARG A 164 3.17 4.29 -9.63
N GLU A 165 2.18 5.06 -9.17
CA GLU A 165 1.47 4.93 -7.87
C GLU A 165 1.81 3.62 -7.14
N SER A 166 2.81 3.69 -6.24
CA SER A 166 3.46 2.49 -5.72
C SER A 166 2.74 1.96 -4.48
N THR A 167 2.36 0.69 -4.49
CA THR A 167 1.66 0.05 -3.38
C THR A 167 2.63 -0.77 -2.55
N LEU A 168 2.87 -0.31 -1.31
CA LEU A 168 3.55 -1.09 -0.29
C LEU A 168 2.49 -1.74 0.60
N SER A 169 2.40 -3.07 0.56
CA SER A 169 1.48 -3.82 1.42
C SER A 169 2.22 -4.54 2.54
N LEU A 170 1.80 -4.24 3.77
CA LEU A 170 2.31 -4.79 5.02
C LEU A 170 1.12 -5.27 5.88
N ASP A 171 0.14 -5.91 5.25
CA ASP A 171 -1.13 -6.28 5.88
C ASP A 171 -0.98 -7.39 6.93
N GLY A 172 0.20 -8.02 7.04
CA GLY A 172 0.54 -8.95 8.12
C GLY A 172 0.82 -8.29 9.46
N LEU A 173 1.11 -6.98 9.47
CA LEU A 173 1.36 -6.23 10.71
C LEU A 173 0.05 -6.08 11.48
N THR A 174 -0.01 -6.65 12.67
CA THR A 174 -1.17 -6.51 13.57
C THR A 174 -1.03 -5.34 14.54
N LYS A 175 0.21 -4.90 14.79
CA LYS A 175 0.59 -3.73 15.58
C LYS A 175 1.81 -3.07 14.97
N ILE A 176 1.95 -1.76 15.19
CA ILE A 176 3.17 -1.01 14.84
C ILE A 176 3.59 -0.11 16.01
N SER A 177 4.90 0.14 16.10
CA SER A 177 5.43 1.15 17.01
C SER A 177 5.38 2.53 16.35
N ALA A 178 5.42 3.59 17.17
CA ALA A 178 5.53 4.96 16.67
C ALA A 178 6.81 5.18 15.85
N VAL A 179 7.90 4.46 16.15
CA VAL A 179 9.16 4.52 15.40
C VAL A 179 8.99 3.93 14.00
N VAL A 180 8.39 2.74 13.88
CA VAL A 180 8.09 2.14 12.57
C VAL A 180 7.14 3.01 11.76
N ALA A 181 6.10 3.56 12.39
CA ALA A 181 5.18 4.49 11.76
C ALA A 181 5.89 5.78 11.28
N ALA A 182 6.88 6.27 12.04
CA ALA A 182 7.66 7.46 11.69
C ALA A 182 8.51 7.27 10.42
N GLU A 183 8.92 6.03 10.13
CA GLU A 183 9.63 5.68 8.91
C GLU A 183 8.69 5.42 7.74
N LEU A 184 7.63 4.63 7.94
CA LEU A 184 6.65 4.29 6.90
C LEU A 184 5.91 5.51 6.34
N LYS A 185 5.73 6.58 7.13
CA LYS A 185 5.11 7.83 6.62
C LYS A 185 5.85 8.45 5.43
N ASN A 186 7.13 8.11 5.24
CA ASN A 186 7.95 8.62 4.15
C ASN A 186 7.69 7.91 2.82
N HIS A 187 6.96 6.79 2.83
CA HIS A 187 6.43 6.19 1.61
C HIS A 187 5.56 7.19 0.87
N ARG A 188 5.66 7.22 -0.46
CA ARG A 188 5.00 8.25 -1.30
C ARG A 188 3.80 7.73 -2.07
N GLY A 189 3.59 6.41 -2.10
CA GLY A 189 2.47 5.80 -2.79
C GLY A 189 1.37 5.36 -1.83
N TRP A 190 0.71 4.26 -2.17
CA TRP A 190 -0.30 3.65 -1.33
C TRP A 190 0.38 2.81 -0.25
N LEU A 191 -0.06 3.00 0.98
CA LEU A 191 0.40 2.24 2.14
C LEU A 191 -0.75 1.40 2.68
N SER A 192 -0.65 0.08 2.52
CA SER A 192 -1.61 -0.87 3.05
C SER A 192 -1.12 -1.44 4.38
N LEU A 193 -1.90 -1.20 5.42
CA LEU A 193 -1.69 -1.67 6.79
C LEU A 193 -3.01 -2.26 7.33
N GLN A 194 -3.72 -3.00 6.49
CA GLN A 194 -5.07 -3.45 6.77
C GLN A 194 -5.15 -4.42 7.93
N GLY A 195 -4.07 -5.14 8.26
CA GLY A 195 -4.03 -6.06 9.40
C GLY A 195 -3.91 -5.38 10.76
N LEU A 196 -3.67 -4.07 10.82
CA LEU A 196 -3.58 -3.38 12.10
C LEU A 196 -4.92 -3.41 12.82
N THR A 197 -4.91 -3.99 14.01
CA THR A 197 -6.08 -4.03 14.89
C THR A 197 -5.98 -3.00 16.01
N ASP A 198 -4.77 -2.53 16.31
CA ASP A 198 -4.47 -1.63 17.43
C ASP A 198 -3.43 -0.58 17.01
N ILE A 199 -3.79 0.70 17.13
CA ILE A 199 -2.95 1.84 16.77
C ILE A 199 -2.90 2.81 17.95
N SER A 200 -1.72 2.95 18.56
CA SER A 200 -1.47 3.95 19.59
C SER A 200 -1.55 5.39 19.03
N ASP A 201 -1.88 6.36 19.88
CA ASP A 201 -1.93 7.79 19.53
C ASP A 201 -0.62 8.28 18.86
N ASP A 202 0.54 7.85 19.36
CA ASP A 202 1.84 8.23 18.79
C ASP A 202 2.07 7.65 17.39
N ALA A 203 1.62 6.41 17.14
CA ALA A 203 1.69 5.80 15.81
C ALA A 203 0.71 6.48 14.84
N ALA A 204 -0.51 6.77 15.29
CA ALA A 204 -1.51 7.52 14.52
C ALA A 204 -0.99 8.92 14.15
N LEU A 205 -0.28 9.59 15.06
CA LEU A 205 0.36 10.89 14.80
C LEU A 205 1.40 10.84 13.68
N GLN A 206 2.13 9.74 13.56
CA GLN A 206 3.09 9.57 12.46
C GLN A 206 2.39 9.18 11.16
N LEU A 207 1.45 8.23 11.20
CA LEU A 207 0.68 7.81 10.02
C LEU A 207 -0.17 8.95 9.44
N GLY A 208 -0.73 9.83 10.28
CA GLY A 208 -1.44 11.02 9.83
C GLY A 208 -0.56 12.04 9.09
N LYS A 209 0.76 11.90 9.16
CA LYS A 209 1.73 12.70 8.38
C LYS A 209 2.19 12.00 7.10
N HIS A 210 1.72 10.78 6.85
CA HIS A 210 1.91 10.13 5.56
C HIS A 210 1.26 11.01 4.49
N ASP A 211 2.02 11.25 3.43
CA ASP A 211 1.67 12.18 2.35
C ASP A 211 1.49 11.44 1.01
N GLY A 212 1.45 10.11 1.05
CA GLY A 212 1.03 9.30 -0.09
C GLY A 212 -0.49 9.29 -0.25
N GLU A 213 -0.97 8.81 -1.39
CA GLU A 213 -2.37 9.01 -1.80
C GLU A 213 -3.40 8.24 -0.95
N ASN A 214 -3.06 7.04 -0.51
CA ASN A 214 -4.01 6.19 0.22
C ASN A 214 -3.31 5.50 1.39
N LEU A 215 -3.98 5.53 2.54
CA LEU A 215 -3.64 4.75 3.73
C LEU A 215 -4.79 3.80 4.05
N TYR A 216 -4.55 2.49 4.03
CA TYR A 216 -5.57 1.48 4.30
C TYR A 216 -5.42 0.88 5.70
N LEU A 217 -6.45 1.00 6.54
CA LEU A 217 -6.50 0.59 7.95
C LEU A 217 -7.77 -0.23 8.23
N SER A 218 -8.04 -1.23 7.38
CA SER A 218 -9.32 -1.93 7.35
C SER A 218 -9.69 -2.68 8.63
N SER A 219 -8.73 -3.26 9.37
CA SER A 219 -9.03 -4.08 10.55
C SER A 219 -9.10 -3.31 11.87
N VAL A 220 -8.81 -2.01 11.88
CA VAL A 220 -8.91 -1.19 13.09
C VAL A 220 -10.39 -1.07 13.46
N ASP A 221 -10.74 -1.53 14.66
CA ASP A 221 -12.11 -1.54 15.18
C ASP A 221 -12.32 -0.53 16.32
N ASN A 222 -11.26 0.15 16.76
CA ASN A 222 -11.34 1.19 17.78
C ASN A 222 -10.14 2.15 17.70
N LEU A 223 -10.41 3.45 17.77
CA LEU A 223 -9.42 4.51 17.86
C LEU A 223 -9.76 5.46 19.01
N SER A 224 -8.73 6.04 19.62
CA SER A 224 -8.93 7.16 20.53
C SER A 224 -9.28 8.43 19.74
N ASP A 225 -9.83 9.42 20.44
CA ASP A 225 -10.07 10.75 19.89
C ASP A 225 -8.80 11.39 19.33
N ALA A 226 -7.69 11.22 20.03
CA ALA A 226 -6.39 11.74 19.63
C ALA A 226 -5.85 11.03 18.38
N ALA A 227 -6.09 9.72 18.25
CA ALA A 227 -5.72 8.94 17.08
C ALA A 227 -6.58 9.31 15.86
N ILE A 228 -7.90 9.47 16.03
CA ILE A 228 -8.81 9.96 14.98
C ILE A 228 -8.36 11.35 14.49
N GLN A 229 -8.11 12.27 15.43
CA GLN A 229 -7.63 13.61 15.10
C GLN A 229 -6.30 13.56 14.34
N SER A 230 -5.37 12.72 14.81
CA SER A 230 -4.06 12.53 14.17
C SER A 230 -4.19 12.01 12.74
N LEU A 231 -4.98 10.95 12.52
CA LEU A 231 -5.17 10.37 11.19
C LEU A 231 -5.91 11.33 10.24
N ALA A 232 -6.80 12.19 10.74
CA ALA A 232 -7.45 13.22 9.94
C ALA A 232 -6.48 14.28 9.39
N HIS A 233 -5.24 14.33 9.89
CA HIS A 233 -4.18 15.15 9.29
C HIS A 233 -3.66 14.63 7.95
N HIS A 234 -3.94 13.36 7.59
CA HIS A 234 -3.52 12.78 6.32
C HIS A 234 -3.97 13.67 5.15
N SER A 235 -3.09 13.88 4.18
CA SER A 235 -3.33 14.80 3.06
C SER A 235 -4.38 14.27 2.09
N HIS A 236 -4.54 12.95 2.03
CA HIS A 236 -5.40 12.24 1.09
C HIS A 236 -6.35 11.28 1.83
N SER A 237 -6.72 10.16 1.21
CA SER A 237 -7.73 9.25 1.76
C SER A 237 -7.15 8.30 2.81
N VAL A 238 -7.90 8.13 3.89
CA VAL A 238 -7.69 7.05 4.89
C VAL A 238 -8.90 6.14 4.85
N TRP A 239 -8.67 4.86 4.63
CA TRP A 239 -9.72 3.85 4.46
C TRP A 239 -9.88 3.03 5.74
N PHE A 240 -11.10 3.01 6.28
CA PHE A 240 -11.48 2.21 7.44
C PHE A 240 -12.53 1.18 7.05
N GLY A 241 -12.28 -0.09 7.37
CA GLY A 241 -13.22 -1.18 7.16
C GLY A 241 -14.11 -1.37 8.40
N ASN A 242 -13.50 -1.86 9.47
CA ASN A 242 -14.16 -2.32 10.69
C ASN A 242 -14.40 -1.21 11.73
N LEU A 243 -13.93 0.01 11.49
CA LEU A 243 -14.11 1.11 12.42
C LEU A 243 -15.61 1.40 12.62
N PRO A 244 -16.11 1.53 13.87
CA PRO A 244 -17.49 1.85 14.17
C PRO A 244 -17.97 3.12 13.46
N GLU A 245 -19.24 3.13 13.06
CA GLU A 245 -19.82 4.21 12.26
C GLU A 245 -19.76 5.57 12.99
N ASP A 246 -19.92 5.59 14.30
CA ASP A 246 -19.75 6.80 15.11
C ASP A 246 -18.31 7.35 15.05
N GLN A 247 -17.30 6.47 15.06
CA GLN A 247 -15.90 6.89 14.92
C GLN A 247 -15.54 7.31 13.49
N LYS A 248 -16.09 6.64 12.46
CA LYS A 248 -15.98 7.06 11.05
C LYS A 248 -16.56 8.46 10.84
N ASN A 249 -17.78 8.71 11.35
CA ASN A 249 -18.39 10.03 11.29
C ASN A 249 -17.53 11.10 11.97
N ARG A 250 -16.93 10.80 13.13
CA ARG A 250 -16.02 11.74 13.82
C ARG A 250 -14.74 12.00 13.02
N PHE A 251 -14.20 10.99 12.35
CA PHE A 251 -13.06 11.16 11.45
C PHE A 251 -13.42 12.09 10.29
N GLU A 252 -14.56 11.86 9.63
CA GLU A 252 -15.06 12.73 8.55
C GLU A 252 -15.30 14.17 9.02
N GLU A 253 -15.90 14.35 10.20
CA GLU A 253 -16.08 15.66 10.84
C GLU A 253 -14.72 16.37 11.05
N MET A 254 -13.67 15.67 11.45
CA MET A 254 -12.32 16.22 11.61
C MET A 254 -11.67 16.59 10.26
N VAL A 255 -11.87 15.78 9.22
CA VAL A 255 -11.39 16.07 7.86
C VAL A 255 -12.06 17.32 7.30
N GLU A 256 -13.38 17.47 7.46
CA GLU A 256 -14.11 18.68 7.05
C GLU A 256 -13.69 19.92 7.86
N LEU A 257 -13.48 19.76 9.17
CA LEU A 257 -12.94 20.81 10.03
C LEU A 257 -11.56 21.30 9.56
N LYS A 258 -10.67 20.38 9.18
CA LYS A 258 -9.35 20.69 8.61
C LYS A 258 -9.50 21.51 7.33
N LYS A 259 -10.31 21.06 6.36
CA LYS A 259 -10.56 21.79 5.10
C LYS A 259 -11.12 23.20 5.37
N PHE A 260 -12.05 23.32 6.33
CA PHE A 260 -12.59 24.62 6.70
C PHE A 260 -11.53 25.54 7.31
N MET A 261 -10.65 25.03 8.17
CA MET A 261 -9.57 25.83 8.75
C MET A 261 -8.53 26.27 7.71
N GLU A 262 -8.19 25.41 6.75
CA GLU A 262 -7.36 25.77 5.60
C GLU A 262 -7.98 26.93 4.83
N PHE A 263 -9.29 26.86 4.57
CA PHE A 263 -10.04 27.92 3.91
C PHE A 263 -10.10 29.22 4.72
N ALA A 264 -10.43 29.15 6.02
CA ALA A 264 -10.54 30.32 6.89
C ALA A 264 -9.20 31.05 7.07
N TRP A 265 -8.11 30.29 7.15
CA TRP A 265 -6.76 30.85 7.17
C TRP A 265 -6.44 31.54 5.84
N TYR A 266 -6.71 30.89 4.70
CA TYR A 266 -6.48 31.47 3.38
C TYR A 266 -7.27 32.77 3.18
N ALA A 267 -8.55 32.78 3.55
CA ALA A 267 -9.39 33.98 3.51
C ALA A 267 -8.78 35.11 4.36
N ARG A 268 -8.36 34.82 5.59
CA ARG A 268 -7.71 35.81 6.46
C ARG A 268 -6.41 36.35 5.87
N TYR A 269 -5.57 35.48 5.29
CA TYR A 269 -4.31 35.86 4.65
C TYR A 269 -4.54 36.81 3.46
N VAL A 270 -5.48 36.47 2.58
CA VAL A 270 -5.90 37.32 1.45
C VAL A 270 -6.41 38.68 1.96
N PHE A 271 -7.32 38.71 2.94
CA PHE A 271 -7.85 39.96 3.49
C PHE A 271 -6.81 40.83 4.20
N GLN A 272 -5.73 40.25 4.74
CA GLN A 272 -4.65 41.00 5.39
C GLN A 272 -3.61 41.55 4.38
N ILE A 273 -3.36 40.85 3.28
CA ILE A 273 -2.34 41.24 2.29
C ILE A 273 -2.89 42.16 1.21
N VAL A 274 -4.13 41.94 0.78
CA VAL A 274 -4.79 42.71 -0.28
C VAL A 274 -4.77 44.23 -0.02
N PRO A 275 -5.00 44.75 1.20
CA PRO A 275 -4.87 46.19 1.49
C PRO A 275 -3.46 46.76 1.25
N SER A 276 -2.43 45.91 1.30
CA SER A 276 -1.01 46.27 1.13
C SER A 276 -0.59 46.40 -0.35
N LEU A 277 -1.42 45.92 -1.29
CA LEU A 277 -1.17 45.94 -2.74
C LEU A 277 -1.83 47.14 -3.45
N ASN A 278 -2.63 47.94 -2.74
CA ASN A 278 -3.37 49.13 -3.25
C ASN A 278 -2.49 50.30 -3.74
N GLY A 279 -1.16 50.13 -3.82
CA GLY A 279 -0.21 51.15 -4.28
C GLY A 279 0.34 50.96 -5.70
N LEU A 280 -0.03 49.89 -6.42
CA LEU A 280 0.49 49.57 -7.75
C LEU A 280 -0.59 49.79 -8.84
N PRO A 281 -0.43 50.77 -9.76
CA PRO A 281 -1.47 51.19 -10.71
C PRO A 281 -1.95 50.12 -11.71
N GLN A 282 -1.24 49.01 -11.86
CA GLN A 282 -1.60 47.90 -12.76
C GLN A 282 -2.35 46.75 -12.05
N CYS A 283 -2.45 46.75 -10.72
CA CYS A 283 -3.17 45.71 -9.97
C CYS A 283 -4.67 46.02 -9.79
N ALA A 284 -5.11 47.27 -9.94
CA ALA A 284 -6.49 47.67 -9.71
C ALA A 284 -7.48 47.05 -10.72
N THR A 285 -7.08 46.83 -11.97
CA THR A 285 -7.96 46.24 -12.99
C THR A 285 -8.07 44.72 -12.86
N ASN A 286 -7.03 44.05 -12.33
CA ASN A 286 -7.07 42.60 -12.06
C ASN A 286 -7.69 42.28 -10.69
N MET A 287 -7.84 43.26 -9.80
CA MET A 287 -8.43 43.09 -8.47
C MET A 287 -9.95 42.97 -8.52
N ASP A 288 -10.62 43.71 -9.40
CA ASP A 288 -12.08 43.58 -9.58
C ASP A 288 -12.44 42.24 -10.26
N GLU A 289 -11.61 41.75 -11.20
CA GLU A 289 -11.76 40.40 -11.80
C GLU A 289 -11.47 39.27 -10.79
N LEU A 290 -10.44 39.40 -9.94
CA LEU A 290 -10.11 38.39 -8.93
C LEU A 290 -11.14 38.38 -7.78
N VAL A 291 -11.69 39.54 -7.43
CA VAL A 291 -12.79 39.67 -6.49
C VAL A 291 -14.09 39.17 -7.11
N GLU A 292 -14.38 39.41 -8.39
CA GLU A 292 -15.50 38.77 -9.10
C GLU A 292 -15.33 37.26 -9.28
N GLU A 293 -14.12 36.72 -9.49
CA GLU A 293 -13.85 35.27 -9.53
C GLU A 293 -14.01 34.63 -8.14
N LEU A 294 -13.53 35.28 -7.08
CA LEU A 294 -13.70 34.82 -5.69
C LEU A 294 -15.15 35.01 -5.20
N GLN A 295 -15.86 36.05 -5.64
CA GLN A 295 -17.27 36.33 -5.33
C GLN A 295 -18.25 35.51 -6.19
N SER A 296 -17.86 35.09 -7.40
CA SER A 296 -18.67 34.20 -8.25
C SER A 296 -18.52 32.72 -7.86
N GLY A 297 -17.48 32.37 -7.09
CA GLY A 297 -17.24 31.01 -6.60
C GLY A 297 -17.67 30.73 -5.15
N LEU A 298 -17.81 31.74 -4.29
CA LEU A 298 -18.12 31.57 -2.87
C LEU A 298 -19.31 32.45 -2.47
N ASP A 299 -20.47 31.81 -2.36
CA ASP A 299 -21.67 32.43 -1.83
C ASP A 299 -21.42 32.90 -0.38
N CYS A 300 -21.75 34.15 -0.07
CA CYS A 300 -21.71 34.66 1.31
C CYS A 300 -22.56 33.79 2.25
N ASP A 301 -23.63 33.18 1.73
CA ASP A 301 -24.41 32.20 2.47
C ASP A 301 -23.62 30.92 2.74
N ASP A 302 -22.70 30.49 1.86
CA ASP A 302 -21.83 29.32 2.08
C ASP A 302 -20.77 29.60 3.15
N VAL A 303 -20.18 30.81 3.18
CA VAL A 303 -19.25 31.20 4.26
C VAL A 303 -19.96 31.27 5.61
N VAL A 304 -21.16 31.85 5.68
CA VAL A 304 -21.97 31.93 6.90
C VAL A 304 -22.48 30.55 7.31
N TYR A 305 -22.91 29.73 6.36
CA TYR A 305 -23.36 28.35 6.55
C TYR A 305 -22.24 27.48 7.10
N ARG A 306 -21.05 27.50 6.48
CA ARG A 306 -19.88 26.76 6.95
C ARG A 306 -19.36 27.28 8.29
N THR A 307 -19.47 28.58 8.58
CA THR A 307 -19.15 29.14 9.91
C THR A 307 -20.14 28.67 11.00
N ARG A 308 -21.43 28.50 10.67
CA ARG A 308 -22.41 27.89 11.58
C ARG A 308 -22.14 26.40 11.75
N GLN A 309 -21.85 25.67 10.67
CA GLN A 309 -21.44 24.26 10.75
C GLN A 309 -20.20 24.10 11.62
N LEU A 310 -19.19 24.96 11.51
CA LEU A 310 -18.02 24.95 12.38
C LEU A 310 -18.40 25.13 13.86
N ARG A 311 -19.27 26.11 14.16
CA ARG A 311 -19.72 26.36 15.54
C ARG A 311 -20.45 25.14 16.10
N ASP A 312 -21.34 24.56 15.31
CA ASP A 312 -22.13 23.41 15.72
C ASP A 312 -21.25 22.16 15.87
N LEU A 313 -20.28 21.97 14.98
CA LEU A 313 -19.30 20.88 15.02
C LEU A 313 -18.34 21.02 16.22
N LEU A 314 -17.79 22.21 16.47
CA LEU A 314 -16.98 22.49 17.66
C LEU A 314 -17.76 22.34 18.98
N ASN A 315 -19.08 22.57 18.96
CA ASN A 315 -19.96 22.35 20.11
C ASN A 315 -20.31 20.86 20.29
N ARG A 316 -20.33 20.06 19.21
CA ARG A 316 -20.61 18.62 19.23
C ARG A 316 -19.41 17.78 19.64
N LEU A 317 -18.19 18.21 19.31
CA LEU A 317 -16.96 17.43 19.54
C LEU A 317 -16.45 17.39 20.99
N ASP A 318 -17.12 18.05 21.96
CA ASP A 318 -16.77 18.15 23.39
C ASP A 318 -15.25 18.24 23.70
N LEU A 319 -14.52 18.97 22.85
CA LEU A 319 -13.06 19.03 22.92
C LEU A 319 -12.62 19.82 24.15
N THR A 320 -11.79 19.20 24.99
CA THR A 320 -11.12 19.88 26.10
C THR A 320 -10.25 21.04 25.60
N LEU A 321 -10.11 22.10 26.40
CA LEU A 321 -9.29 23.29 26.06
C LEU A 321 -7.86 22.97 25.55
N PRO A 322 -7.14 21.97 26.09
CA PRO A 322 -5.83 21.56 25.57
C PRO A 322 -5.88 21.02 24.14
N ALA A 323 -6.90 20.22 23.78
CA ALA A 323 -7.07 19.70 22.42
C ALA A 323 -7.33 20.83 21.41
N LYS A 324 -8.10 21.85 21.82
CA LYS A 324 -8.31 23.08 21.03
C LYS A 324 -7.01 23.87 20.82
N SER A 325 -6.15 23.95 21.84
CA SER A 325 -4.87 24.68 21.78
C SER A 325 -3.83 23.98 20.92
N ILE A 326 -3.72 22.65 20.99
CA ILE A 326 -2.81 21.86 20.15
C ILE A 326 -3.19 22.01 18.68
N PHE A 327 -4.49 21.99 18.37
CA PHE A 327 -5.01 22.16 17.01
C PHE A 327 -4.65 23.54 16.41
N ILE A 328 -4.67 24.60 17.22
CA ILE A 328 -4.31 25.96 16.81
C ILE A 328 -2.78 26.15 16.72
N GLU A 329 -2.01 25.63 17.67
CA GLU A 329 -0.55 25.82 17.72
C GLU A 329 0.20 25.02 16.64
N THR A 330 -0.24 23.79 16.34
CA THR A 330 0.36 22.96 15.28
C THR A 330 0.17 23.61 13.89
N TRP A 331 -0.85 24.47 13.76
CA TRP A 331 -1.19 25.20 12.54
C TRP A 331 -0.36 26.48 12.31
N LYS A 332 0.29 27.02 13.34
CA LYS A 332 1.20 28.18 13.21
C LYS A 332 2.58 27.82 12.64
N ILE A 333 2.87 26.52 12.48
CA ILE A 333 4.21 26.01 12.09
C ILE A 333 4.38 25.87 10.56
N ARG A 334 3.33 26.14 9.77
CA ARG A 334 3.43 26.36 8.30
C ARG A 334 3.46 27.85 7.98
#